data_AF-A0AAN8XFM0-F1
#
_entry.id   AF-A0AAN8XFM0-F1
#
_cell.length_a   1.000
_cell.length_b   1.000
_cell.length_c   1.000
_cell.angle_alpha   90.00
_cell.angle_beta   90.00
_cell.angle_gamma   90.00
#
_symmetry.space_group_name_H-M   'P 1'
#
loop_
_entity.id
_entity.type
_entity.pdbx_description
1 polymer ?
#
loop_
_entity_poly.entity_id
_entity_poly.type
_entity_poly.pdbx_seq_one_letter_code
_entity_poly.pdbx_strand_id
1 'polypeptide(L)'
;MALLCKFLFSLLWLFALNKGVHGQCEVVTITNEWQGNYQATFSVQTTITFTGLTVEFTYSAPVDTMDFWIGDTQKVDDTHFILTADSYTAEAGSIVEFEFQVHFSGAQPIVVEAIMNNEDVCGGSGSWTTPAPMPNPCTNTGMMPYDYSQVLCMSYVFYEAERSGALPPDQRVTWRGDSALDDGADVGFDLSGGYYD
;
A
#
# COMPACT_ATOMS: atom_id res chain seq x y z
N MET A 1 10.36 51.92 2.48
CA MET A 1 11.45 51.44 1.60
C MET A 1 12.16 50.34 2.38
N ALA A 2 11.95 49.04 2.16
CA ALA A 2 11.42 48.35 1.01
C ALA A 2 10.56 47.15 1.46
N LEU A 3 9.24 47.24 1.20
CA LEU A 3 8.41 46.07 0.92
C LEU A 3 8.85 45.58 -0.46
N LEU A 4 9.83 44.67 -0.55
CA LEU A 4 10.23 44.07 -1.84
C LEU A 4 11.12 42.82 -1.69
N CYS A 5 10.95 42.02 -0.63
CA CYS A 5 11.66 40.75 -0.49
C CYS A 5 10.81 39.67 0.20
N LYS A 6 9.54 39.53 -0.19
CA LYS A 6 8.69 38.38 0.21
C LYS A 6 7.77 37.86 -0.90
N PHE A 7 7.98 38.29 -2.15
CA PHE A 7 7.05 38.00 -3.27
C PHE A 7 7.72 37.43 -4.53
N LEU A 8 8.82 36.67 -4.36
CA LEU A 8 9.55 36.04 -5.48
C LEU A 8 9.95 34.57 -5.21
N PHE A 9 9.20 33.84 -4.38
CA PHE A 9 9.27 32.37 -4.30
C PHE A 9 7.95 31.75 -4.79
N SER A 10 7.38 32.34 -5.83
CA SER A 10 6.32 31.76 -6.65
C SER A 10 6.85 31.72 -8.08
N LEU A 11 6.72 30.56 -8.74
CA LEU A 11 7.26 30.21 -10.07
C LEU A 11 8.76 29.91 -10.17
N LEU A 12 9.22 28.85 -9.52
CA LEU A 12 10.32 28.02 -10.04
C LEU A 12 10.35 26.74 -9.20
N TRP A 13 9.50 25.78 -9.54
CA TRP A 13 9.68 24.33 -9.32
C TRP A 13 8.51 23.61 -10.03
N LEU A 14 8.23 24.04 -11.26
CA LEU A 14 7.47 23.26 -12.23
C LEU A 14 8.51 22.38 -12.95
N PHE A 15 8.31 21.06 -12.90
CA PHE A 15 9.11 20.02 -13.57
C PHE A 15 10.52 19.77 -13.01
N ALA A 16 10.61 19.37 -11.74
CA ALA A 16 11.64 18.41 -11.37
C ALA A 16 11.15 17.02 -11.82
N LEU A 17 11.91 16.44 -12.73
CA LEU A 17 11.66 15.17 -13.40
C LEU A 17 11.22 14.07 -12.43
N ASN A 18 10.05 13.53 -12.72
CA ASN A 18 9.60 12.21 -12.34
C ASN A 18 10.66 11.19 -12.81
N LYS A 19 11.65 10.91 -11.96
CA LYS A 19 12.43 9.69 -12.01
C LYS A 19 11.82 8.75 -10.99
N GLY A 20 10.70 8.15 -11.37
CA GLY A 20 10.22 6.94 -10.72
C GLY A 20 11.34 5.90 -10.76
N VAL A 21 12.05 5.76 -9.65
CA VAL A 21 12.80 4.56 -9.36
C VAL A 21 11.73 3.51 -9.10
N HIS A 22 11.60 2.53 -10.00
CA HIS A 22 10.69 1.40 -9.79
C HIS A 22 10.99 0.80 -8.40
N GLY A 23 10.10 1.01 -7.43
CA GLY A 23 10.25 0.54 -6.05
C GLY A 23 10.33 1.61 -4.95
N GLN A 24 10.23 2.91 -5.24
CA GLN A 24 10.11 3.96 -4.21
C GLN A 24 8.65 4.42 -4.06
N CYS A 25 8.21 4.58 -2.81
CA CYS A 25 6.91 5.12 -2.45
C CYS A 25 6.78 6.62 -2.81
N GLU A 26 5.90 6.96 -3.75
CA GLU A 26 5.78 8.35 -4.27
C GLU A 26 5.24 9.35 -3.23
N VAL A 27 4.47 8.87 -2.25
CA VAL A 27 3.95 9.73 -1.17
C VAL A 27 5.00 10.13 -0.14
N VAL A 28 6.23 9.62 -0.23
CA VAL A 28 7.35 9.99 0.64
C VAL A 28 8.45 10.69 -0.17
N THR A 29 8.72 11.94 0.21
CA THR A 29 9.76 12.76 -0.41
C THR A 29 10.85 13.10 0.59
N ILE A 30 12.11 12.74 0.30
CA ILE A 30 13.27 13.16 1.09
C ILE A 30 13.50 14.65 0.85
N THR A 31 13.42 15.46 1.91
CA THR A 31 13.53 16.92 1.84
C THR A 31 14.93 17.43 2.19
N ASN A 32 15.65 16.71 3.04
CA ASN A 32 17.01 17.05 3.44
C ASN A 32 17.79 15.79 3.82
N GLU A 33 19.08 15.73 3.48
CA GLU A 33 19.92 14.55 3.73
C GLU A 33 21.30 14.99 4.21
N TRP A 34 21.82 14.28 5.21
CA TRP A 34 23.19 14.42 5.69
C TRP A 34 23.73 13.07 6.14
N GLN A 35 24.98 13.04 6.59
CA GLN A 35 25.66 11.78 6.85
C GLN A 35 24.89 10.90 7.87
N GLY A 36 24.42 9.74 7.40
CA GLY A 36 23.70 8.74 8.19
C GLY A 36 22.27 9.11 8.60
N ASN A 37 21.71 10.18 8.04
CA ASN A 37 20.34 10.59 8.38
C ASN A 37 19.67 11.32 7.22
N TYR A 38 18.35 11.26 7.15
CA TYR A 38 17.58 12.14 6.28
C TYR A 38 16.27 12.57 6.93
N GLN A 39 15.76 13.74 6.52
CA GLN A 39 14.40 14.20 6.76
C GLN A 39 13.55 13.96 5.52
N ALA A 40 12.32 13.55 5.75
CA ALA A 40 11.35 13.32 4.69
C ALA A 40 9.96 13.82 5.07
N THR A 41 9.20 14.15 4.05
CA THR A 41 7.79 14.52 4.15
C THR A 41 6.95 13.40 3.58
N PHE A 42 5.93 12.97 4.33
CA PHE A 42 4.85 12.13 3.84
C PHE A 42 3.70 13.04 3.41
N SER A 43 3.14 12.81 2.23
CA SER A 43 2.02 13.60 1.71
C SER A 43 1.10 12.74 0.85
N VAL A 44 -0.14 12.56 1.30
CA VAL A 44 -1.17 11.80 0.55
C VAL A 44 -2.54 12.44 0.74
N GLN A 45 -3.37 12.41 -0.31
CA GLN A 45 -4.77 12.79 -0.18
C GLN A 45 -5.58 11.64 0.42
N THR A 46 -6.22 11.85 1.57
CA THR A 46 -7.14 10.86 2.13
C THR A 46 -8.49 10.91 1.44
N THR A 47 -9.14 9.78 1.25
CA THR A 47 -10.52 9.69 0.72
C THR A 47 -11.57 9.54 1.82
N ILE A 48 -11.14 9.35 3.06
CA ILE A 48 -11.99 9.13 4.23
C ILE A 48 -11.69 10.14 5.34
N THR A 49 -12.69 10.40 6.18
CA THR A 49 -12.50 11.14 7.44
C THR A 49 -12.07 10.18 8.52
N PHE A 50 -11.05 10.53 9.30
CA PHE A 50 -10.56 9.71 10.41
C PHE A 50 -10.02 10.56 11.57
N THR A 51 -9.96 9.93 12.75
CA THR A 51 -9.29 10.41 13.95
C THR A 51 -8.34 9.32 14.42
N GLY A 52 -7.11 9.71 14.74
CA GLY A 52 -6.01 8.78 14.99
C GLY A 52 -5.37 8.36 13.67
N LEU A 53 -4.10 8.71 13.51
CA LEU A 53 -3.29 8.31 12.37
C LEU A 53 -2.41 7.13 12.77
N THR A 54 -2.46 6.06 11.98
CA THR A 54 -1.46 4.98 12.00
C THR A 54 -0.83 4.88 10.63
N VAL A 55 0.49 4.90 10.55
CA VAL A 55 1.23 4.67 9.31
C VAL A 55 2.29 3.61 9.54
N GLU A 56 2.25 2.55 8.75
CA GLU A 56 3.27 1.51 8.75
C GLU A 56 4.18 1.71 7.56
N PHE A 57 5.49 1.81 7.79
CA PHE A 57 6.49 1.92 6.73
C PHE A 57 7.33 0.65 6.66
N THR A 58 7.52 0.15 5.44
CA THR A 58 8.50 -0.88 5.10
C THR A 58 9.65 -0.23 4.31
N TYR A 59 10.88 -0.51 4.71
CA TYR A 59 12.09 0.05 4.14
C TYR A 59 12.89 -0.97 3.31
N SER A 60 13.59 -0.50 2.27
CA SER A 60 14.47 -1.32 1.43
C SER A 60 15.75 -1.79 2.12
N ALA A 61 16.12 -1.17 3.24
CA ALA A 61 17.35 -1.41 3.99
C ALA A 61 17.14 -1.11 5.49
N PRO A 62 18.02 -1.62 6.38
CA PRO A 62 17.91 -1.38 7.82
C PRO A 62 17.89 0.10 8.22
N VAL A 63 16.98 0.45 9.12
CA VAL A 63 16.86 1.73 9.81
C VAL A 63 17.20 1.53 11.28
N ASP A 64 18.07 2.40 11.82
CA ASP A 64 18.49 2.32 13.22
C ASP A 64 17.37 2.86 14.13
N THR A 65 16.95 4.10 13.91
CA THR A 65 15.89 4.80 14.65
C THR A 65 15.16 5.80 13.76
N MET A 66 13.99 6.27 14.21
CA MET A 66 13.19 7.25 13.49
C MET A 66 12.52 8.22 14.46
N ASP A 67 12.60 9.51 14.15
CA ASP A 67 11.95 10.59 14.87
C ASP A 67 10.65 10.98 14.16
N PHE A 68 9.57 11.09 14.92
CA PHE A 68 8.26 11.53 14.46
C PHE A 68 7.70 12.55 15.46
N TRP A 69 7.59 13.82 15.05
CA TRP A 69 7.34 14.91 16.00
C TRP A 69 5.90 15.08 16.45
N ILE A 70 4.95 14.44 15.75
CA ILE A 70 3.50 14.61 16.01
C ILE A 70 2.89 13.39 16.71
N GLY A 71 3.70 12.40 17.08
CA GLY A 71 3.22 11.14 17.63
C GLY A 71 4.36 10.25 18.11
N ASP A 72 4.07 8.95 18.18
CA ASP A 72 4.99 7.92 18.65
C ASP A 72 5.52 7.08 17.48
N THR A 73 6.72 6.51 17.67
CA THR A 73 7.30 5.54 16.75
C THR A 73 7.49 4.19 17.45
N GLN A 74 7.15 3.12 16.75
CA GLN A 74 7.42 1.75 17.16
C GLN A 74 8.26 1.07 16.08
N LYS A 75 9.44 0.60 16.49
CA LYS A 75 10.27 -0.28 15.66
C LYS A 75 9.76 -1.72 15.79
N VAL A 76 9.22 -2.30 14.72
CA VAL A 76 8.77 -3.70 14.69
C VAL A 76 9.99 -4.59 14.44
N ASP A 77 10.78 -4.24 13.44
CA ASP A 77 12.10 -4.81 13.13
C ASP A 77 12.99 -3.75 12.48
N ASP A 78 14.14 -4.15 11.93
CA ASP A 78 15.08 -3.22 11.30
C ASP A 78 14.57 -2.56 10.01
N THR A 79 13.50 -3.07 9.42
CA THR A 79 12.92 -2.60 8.15
C THR A 79 11.47 -2.17 8.26
N HIS A 80 10.79 -2.43 9.37
CA HIS A 80 9.36 -2.12 9.57
C HIS A 80 9.15 -1.23 10.80
N PHE A 81 8.53 -0.08 10.57
CA PHE A 81 8.20 0.90 11.60
C PHE A 81 6.72 1.25 11.56
N ILE A 82 6.12 1.44 12.74
CA ILE A 82 4.75 1.92 12.90
C ILE A 82 4.81 3.30 13.54
N LEU A 83 4.11 4.27 12.97
CA LEU A 83 3.96 5.62 13.48
C LEU A 83 2.51 5.82 13.90
N THR A 84 2.29 6.36 15.10
CA THR A 84 0.94 6.61 15.63
C THR A 84 0.79 8.04 16.11
N ALA A 85 -0.26 8.72 15.69
CA ALA A 85 -0.64 10.04 16.18
C ALA A 85 -2.14 10.09 16.50
N ASP A 86 -2.49 9.75 17.74
CA ASP A 86 -3.88 9.60 18.20
C ASP A 86 -4.72 10.89 18.07
N SER A 87 -4.06 12.05 18.16
CA SER A 87 -4.71 13.36 18.07
C SER A 87 -4.85 13.89 16.65
N TYR A 88 -4.27 13.20 15.65
CA TYR A 88 -4.34 13.63 14.25
C TYR A 88 -5.73 13.34 13.67
N THR A 89 -6.32 14.34 13.03
CA THR A 89 -7.62 14.24 12.37
C THR A 89 -7.52 14.74 10.95
N ALA A 90 -8.14 14.01 10.01
CA ALA A 90 -8.23 14.43 8.62
C ALA A 90 -9.64 14.20 8.09
N GLU A 91 -10.07 15.05 7.17
CA GLU A 91 -11.37 14.94 6.50
C GLU A 91 -11.21 14.28 5.13
N ALA A 92 -12.26 13.61 4.65
CA ALA A 92 -12.29 13.07 3.29
C ALA A 92 -11.94 14.15 2.25
N GLY A 93 -10.96 13.86 1.40
CA GLY A 93 -10.45 14.74 0.35
C GLY A 93 -9.35 15.71 0.80
N SER A 94 -9.02 15.78 2.10
CA SER A 94 -7.90 16.58 2.61
C SER A 94 -6.55 15.92 2.38
N ILE A 95 -5.47 16.70 2.44
CA ILE A 95 -4.09 16.19 2.36
C ILE A 95 -3.64 15.87 3.79
N VAL A 96 -3.25 14.63 4.00
CA VAL A 96 -2.52 14.17 5.19
C VAL A 96 -1.04 14.42 4.92
N GLU A 97 -0.44 15.29 5.72
CA GLU A 97 0.96 15.67 5.59
C GLU A 97 1.64 15.70 6.96
N PHE A 98 2.87 15.16 7.01
CA PHE A 98 3.74 15.22 8.19
C PHE A 98 5.21 15.03 7.82
N GLU A 99 6.09 15.43 8.73
CA GLU A 99 7.54 15.27 8.61
C GLU A 99 8.06 14.23 9.60
N PHE A 100 9.10 13.51 9.18
CA PHE A 100 9.83 12.55 10.01
C PHE A 100 11.30 12.53 9.63
N GLN A 101 12.13 11.96 10.50
CA GLN A 101 13.57 11.82 10.26
C GLN A 101 14.03 10.39 10.53
N VAL A 102 14.87 9.89 9.64
CA VAL A 102 15.37 8.52 9.66
C VAL A 102 16.86 8.53 9.94
N HIS A 103 17.30 7.67 10.85
CA HIS A 103 18.69 7.45 11.22
C HIS A 103 19.14 6.09 10.73
N PHE A 104 20.29 6.02 10.06
CA PHE A 104 20.81 4.78 9.50
C PHE A 104 22.35 4.78 9.45
N SER A 105 22.93 3.61 9.69
CA SER A 105 24.37 3.37 9.68
C SER A 105 24.86 2.67 8.40
N GLY A 106 23.94 2.04 7.66
CA GLY A 106 24.22 1.23 6.47
C GLY A 106 23.88 1.91 5.14
N ALA A 107 23.37 1.12 4.20
CA ALA A 107 22.82 1.64 2.95
C ALA A 107 21.64 2.57 3.25
N GLN A 108 21.52 3.67 2.50
CA GLN A 108 20.41 4.61 2.67
C GLN A 108 19.08 3.89 2.42
N PRO A 109 18.20 3.81 3.43
CA PRO A 109 16.91 3.15 3.31
C PRO A 109 15.94 4.03 2.53
N ILE A 110 15.16 3.43 1.64
CA ILE A 110 14.02 4.09 0.99
C ILE A 110 12.73 3.40 1.41
N VAL A 111 11.64 4.16 1.54
CA VAL A 111 10.31 3.60 1.82
C VAL A 111 9.83 2.90 0.55
N VAL A 112 9.56 1.60 0.66
CA VAL A 112 9.06 0.75 -0.45
C VAL A 112 7.56 0.47 -0.32
N GLU A 113 7.01 0.57 0.88
CA GLU A 113 5.60 0.38 1.19
C GLU A 113 5.21 1.28 2.37
N ALA A 114 3.99 1.81 2.32
CA ALA A 114 3.41 2.64 3.35
C ALA A 114 1.93 2.32 3.46
N ILE A 115 1.50 1.86 4.64
CA ILE A 115 0.11 1.52 4.94
C ILE A 115 -0.42 2.56 5.91
N MET A 116 -1.29 3.46 5.44
CA MET A 116 -1.96 4.47 6.25
C MET A 116 -3.35 3.97 6.66
N ASN A 117 -3.60 3.80 7.95
CA ASN A 117 -4.89 3.34 8.48
C ASN A 117 -5.41 2.10 7.75
N ASN A 118 -4.54 1.12 7.54
CA ASN A 118 -4.78 -0.13 6.80
C ASN A 118 -4.94 -0.02 5.27
N GLU A 119 -4.65 1.13 4.66
CA GLU A 119 -4.67 1.33 3.20
C GLU A 119 -3.25 1.59 2.65
N ASP A 120 -2.84 0.86 1.61
CA ASP A 120 -1.58 1.13 0.91
C ASP A 120 -1.66 2.44 0.12
N VAL A 121 -0.69 3.32 0.35
CA VAL A 121 -0.63 4.67 -0.23
C VAL A 121 0.55 4.88 -1.19
N CYS A 122 1.42 3.90 -1.42
CA CYS A 122 2.61 4.07 -2.26
C CYS A 122 2.36 3.96 -3.78
N GLY A 123 1.12 3.70 -4.22
CA GLY A 123 0.77 3.28 -5.59
C GLY A 123 -0.10 4.23 -6.42
N GLY A 124 -0.34 5.48 -6.00
CA GLY A 124 -0.86 6.53 -6.89
C GLY A 124 -2.13 6.20 -7.71
N SER A 125 -3.09 5.45 -7.17
CA SER A 125 -4.52 5.44 -7.54
C SER A 125 -5.23 4.47 -6.60
N GLY A 126 -6.46 4.81 -6.20
CA GLY A 126 -7.12 4.24 -5.03
C GLY A 126 -7.10 2.72 -4.92
N SER A 127 -7.11 2.27 -3.67
CA SER A 127 -7.62 0.98 -3.24
C SER A 127 -7.25 -0.20 -4.13
N TRP A 128 -6.05 -0.70 -3.89
CA TRP A 128 -5.97 -2.11 -3.58
C TRP A 128 -6.13 -2.25 -2.08
N THR A 129 -7.37 -2.10 -1.59
CA THR A 129 -7.77 -2.94 -0.46
C THR A 129 -7.54 -4.35 -0.97
N THR A 130 -6.36 -4.90 -0.71
CA THR A 130 -6.21 -6.33 -0.66
C THR A 130 -7.14 -6.68 0.50
N PRO A 131 -8.29 -7.34 0.25
CA PRO A 131 -9.10 -7.82 1.36
C PRO A 131 -8.15 -8.59 2.25
N ALA A 132 -8.23 -8.38 3.57
CA ALA A 132 -7.38 -9.04 4.56
C ALA A 132 -6.93 -10.41 4.05
N PRO A 133 -5.62 -10.72 4.00
CA PRO A 133 -5.10 -11.88 3.27
C PRO A 133 -6.02 -13.05 3.56
N MET A 134 -6.73 -13.52 2.52
CA MET A 134 -7.79 -14.50 2.72
C MET A 134 -7.20 -15.61 3.59
N PRO A 135 -7.89 -16.04 4.67
CA PRO A 135 -7.43 -17.15 5.47
C PRO A 135 -7.07 -18.26 4.50
N ASN A 136 -5.79 -18.65 4.47
CA ASN A 136 -5.30 -19.57 3.46
C ASN A 136 -6.21 -20.80 3.48
N PRO A 137 -7.04 -21.04 2.44
CA PRO A 137 -7.98 -22.15 2.45
C PRO A 137 -7.25 -23.49 2.41
N CYS A 138 -5.93 -23.47 2.19
CA CYS A 138 -5.02 -24.59 2.11
C CYS A 138 -3.97 -24.52 3.23
N THR A 139 -4.26 -25.20 4.33
CA THR A 139 -3.37 -25.28 5.49
C THR A 139 -2.00 -25.85 5.10
N ASN A 140 -0.92 -25.21 5.54
CA ASN A 140 0.42 -25.78 5.44
C ASN A 140 0.55 -26.95 6.43
N THR A 141 0.92 -28.12 5.94
CA THR A 141 1.05 -29.36 6.74
C THR A 141 2.43 -29.53 7.36
N GLY A 142 3.39 -28.64 7.05
CA GLY A 142 4.77 -28.70 7.51
C GLY A 142 5.61 -29.80 6.85
N MET A 143 5.13 -30.41 5.76
CA MET A 143 5.84 -31.47 5.06
C MET A 143 7.03 -30.93 4.26
N MET A 144 8.22 -31.48 4.51
CA MET A 144 9.48 -31.11 3.87
C MET A 144 10.01 -32.25 2.99
N PRO A 145 10.74 -31.98 1.88
CA PRO A 145 11.10 -30.65 1.37
C PRO A 145 9.97 -29.93 0.61
N TYR A 146 8.90 -30.63 0.25
CA TYR A 146 7.78 -30.09 -0.52
C TYR A 146 6.44 -30.52 0.07
N ASP A 147 5.57 -29.55 0.35
CA ASP A 147 4.19 -29.78 0.76
C ASP A 147 3.26 -29.86 -0.47
N TYR A 148 3.27 -31.02 -1.12
CA TYR A 148 2.39 -31.27 -2.28
C TYR A 148 0.90 -31.16 -1.95
N SER A 149 0.52 -31.39 -0.69
CA SER A 149 -0.88 -31.29 -0.28
C SER A 149 -1.38 -29.84 -0.32
N GLN A 150 -0.55 -28.92 0.17
CA GLN A 150 -0.81 -27.49 0.08
C GLN A 150 -0.82 -27.04 -1.39
N VAL A 151 0.18 -27.46 -2.19
CA VAL A 151 0.27 -27.08 -3.60
C VAL A 151 -0.94 -27.54 -4.39
N LEU A 152 -1.36 -28.81 -4.24
CA LEU A 152 -2.54 -29.35 -4.94
C LEU A 152 -3.83 -28.62 -4.53
N CYS A 153 -3.98 -28.30 -3.24
CA CYS A 153 -5.12 -27.52 -2.78
C CYS A 153 -5.14 -26.12 -3.41
N MET A 154 -3.99 -25.45 -3.49
CA MET A 154 -3.87 -24.13 -4.12
C MET A 154 -4.14 -24.19 -5.62
N SER A 155 -3.69 -25.24 -6.32
CA SER A 155 -4.04 -25.47 -7.72
C SER A 155 -5.56 -25.60 -7.92
N TYR A 156 -6.28 -26.20 -6.97
CA TYR A 156 -7.74 -26.29 -7.04
C TYR A 156 -8.42 -24.93 -6.78
N VAL A 157 -7.92 -24.14 -5.83
CA VAL A 157 -8.38 -22.77 -5.57
C VAL A 157 -8.18 -21.86 -6.80
N PHE A 158 -7.09 -22.03 -7.53
CA PHE A 158 -6.83 -21.32 -8.78
C PHE A 158 -7.97 -21.53 -9.78
N TYR A 159 -8.35 -22.78 -10.06
CA TYR A 159 -9.48 -23.05 -10.95
C TYR A 159 -10.80 -22.47 -10.42
N GLU A 160 -11.05 -22.54 -9.11
CA GLU A 160 -12.26 -21.94 -8.52
C GLU A 160 -12.36 -20.43 -8.73
N ALA A 161 -11.23 -19.72 -8.79
CA ALA A 161 -11.18 -18.28 -9.06
C ALA A 161 -11.54 -17.95 -10.52
N GLU A 162 -11.26 -18.87 -11.44
CA GLU A 162 -11.51 -18.71 -12.88
C GLU A 162 -12.94 -19.09 -13.30
N ARG A 163 -13.85 -19.40 -12.36
CA ARG A 163 -15.25 -19.72 -12.72
C ARG A 163 -15.96 -18.51 -13.32
N SER A 164 -16.59 -18.71 -14.47
CA SER A 164 -17.55 -17.76 -15.06
C SER A 164 -18.98 -18.11 -14.64
N GLY A 165 -19.90 -17.16 -14.81
CA GLY A 165 -21.29 -17.30 -14.38
C GLY A 165 -21.52 -16.94 -12.91
N ALA A 166 -22.68 -17.35 -12.41
CA ALA A 166 -23.03 -17.22 -10.99
C ALA A 166 -22.22 -18.22 -10.16
N LEU A 167 -21.59 -17.73 -9.09
CA LEU A 167 -20.75 -18.53 -8.22
C LEU A 167 -21.57 -19.31 -7.19
N PRO A 168 -21.12 -20.49 -6.78
CA PRO A 168 -21.80 -21.25 -5.76
C PRO A 168 -21.59 -20.60 -4.38
N PRO A 169 -22.56 -20.76 -3.45
CA PRO A 169 -22.53 -20.09 -2.14
C PRO A 169 -21.39 -20.56 -1.22
N ASP A 170 -20.75 -21.70 -1.54
CA ASP A 170 -19.60 -22.26 -0.83
C ASP A 170 -18.25 -21.91 -1.48
N GLN A 171 -18.20 -20.89 -2.34
CA GLN A 171 -16.98 -20.38 -2.95
C GLN A 171 -15.95 -19.96 -1.89
N ARG A 172 -14.73 -20.49 -1.98
CA ARG A 172 -13.62 -20.21 -1.06
C ARG A 172 -12.89 -18.91 -1.40
N VAL A 173 -12.97 -18.48 -2.66
CA VAL A 173 -12.35 -17.24 -3.16
C VAL A 173 -13.32 -16.08 -2.92
N THR A 174 -13.32 -15.53 -1.70
CA THR A 174 -14.36 -14.58 -1.24
C THR A 174 -14.26 -13.19 -1.88
N TRP A 175 -13.12 -12.82 -2.45
CA TRP A 175 -12.97 -11.59 -3.22
C TRP A 175 -13.56 -11.71 -4.64
N ARG A 176 -13.86 -12.92 -5.10
CA ARG A 176 -14.41 -13.16 -6.43
C ARG A 176 -15.94 -13.05 -6.40
N GLY A 177 -16.51 -12.33 -7.36
CA GLY A 177 -17.95 -12.22 -7.59
C GLY A 177 -18.40 -12.88 -8.89
N ASP A 178 -19.73 -12.93 -9.08
CA ASP A 178 -20.38 -13.43 -10.30
C ASP A 178 -19.89 -12.68 -11.54
N SER A 179 -19.80 -13.38 -12.67
CA SER A 179 -19.28 -12.82 -13.93
C SER A 179 -19.96 -13.43 -15.15
N ALA A 180 -19.90 -12.77 -16.32
CA ALA A 180 -20.41 -13.31 -17.59
C ALA A 180 -21.87 -13.83 -17.54
N LEU A 181 -22.74 -13.19 -16.76
CA LEU A 181 -24.12 -13.64 -16.54
C LEU A 181 -25.01 -13.50 -17.79
N ASP A 182 -24.70 -12.54 -18.65
CA ASP A 182 -25.49 -12.20 -19.85
C ASP A 182 -24.76 -12.53 -21.15
N ASP A 183 -23.64 -13.26 -21.10
CA ASP A 183 -22.84 -13.57 -22.28
C ASP A 183 -23.65 -14.43 -23.28
N GLY A 184 -23.70 -13.98 -24.54
CA GLY A 184 -24.42 -14.63 -25.63
C GLY A 184 -25.92 -14.31 -25.73
N ALA A 185 -26.47 -13.52 -24.79
CA ALA A 185 -27.90 -13.20 -24.77
C ALA A 185 -28.37 -12.44 -26.02
N ASP A 186 -27.50 -11.63 -26.63
CA ASP A 186 -27.73 -10.86 -27.86
C ASP A 186 -27.96 -11.75 -29.10
N VAL A 187 -27.39 -12.95 -29.09
CA VAL A 187 -27.56 -13.97 -30.13
C VAL A 187 -28.46 -15.14 -29.70
N GLY A 188 -29.14 -15.01 -28.56
CA GLY A 188 -30.09 -16.00 -28.04
C GLY A 188 -29.44 -17.26 -27.48
N PHE A 189 -28.18 -17.19 -27.05
CA PHE A 189 -27.46 -18.27 -26.40
C PHE A 189 -27.13 -17.92 -24.95
N ASP A 190 -27.08 -18.93 -24.07
CA ASP A 190 -26.54 -18.78 -22.72
C ASP A 190 -25.10 -19.29 -22.75
N LEU A 191 -24.15 -18.36 -22.65
CA LEU A 191 -22.71 -18.66 -22.54
C LEU A 191 -22.19 -18.41 -21.12
N SER A 192 -23.09 -18.27 -20.14
CA SER A 192 -22.72 -18.23 -18.74
C SER A 192 -22.26 -19.62 -18.27
N GLY A 193 -21.33 -19.65 -17.32
CA GLY A 193 -20.77 -20.88 -16.78
C GLY A 193 -19.56 -21.38 -17.57
N GLY A 194 -18.60 -21.95 -16.84
CA GLY A 194 -17.33 -22.40 -17.40
C GLY A 194 -16.15 -21.92 -16.57
N TYR A 195 -14.96 -21.99 -17.17
CA TYR A 195 -13.71 -21.52 -16.60
C TYR A 195 -13.02 -20.63 -17.64
N TYR A 196 -12.43 -19.53 -17.18
CA TYR A 196 -11.49 -18.75 -17.98
C TYR A 196 -10.20 -19.57 -18.21
N ASP A 197 -9.56 -19.37 -19.38
CA ASP A 197 -8.30 -19.98 -19.84
C ASP A 197 -7.30 -18.86 -20.18
#